data_AF-A0A8E2F2B9-F1
#
_entry.id   AF-A0A8E2F2B9-F1
#
_cell.length_a   1.000
_cell.length_b   1.000
_cell.length_c   1.000
_cell.angle_alpha   90.00
_cell.angle_beta   90.00
_cell.angle_gamma   90.00
#
_symmetry.space_group_name_H-M   'P 1'
#
loop_
_entity.id
_entity.type
_entity.pdbx_description
1 polymer ?
#
loop_
_entity_poly.entity_id
_entity_poly.type
_entity_poly.pdbx_seq_one_letter_code
_entity_poly.pdbx_strand_id
1 'polypeptide(L)'
;MQDAYTSTVPMVCGIEVKEAGGDYEAMMQLAIWSAAGLEKVKRLGRIQSNDLPPFIGWTSVGNEWKAHLSWMNSSGHLTMGPLRPINYDTGSLYGIFVLFQLISRSCSYLTLEYLPWLLREVLGPLALP
;
A
#
# COMPACT_ATOMS: atom_id res chain seq x y z
N MET A 1 -4.26 -17.27 15.92
CA MET A 1 -4.26 -16.10 16.81
C MET A 1 -4.43 -14.87 15.93
N GLN A 2 -5.64 -14.33 15.82
CA GLN A 2 -5.89 -13.06 15.12
C GLN A 2 -5.78 -11.96 16.17
N ASP A 3 -4.81 -11.07 16.02
CA ASP A 3 -4.70 -9.89 16.86
C ASP A 3 -5.92 -8.97 16.59
N ALA A 4 -6.64 -8.61 17.65
CA ALA A 4 -7.83 -7.75 17.62
C ALA A 4 -7.54 -6.35 17.04
N TYR A 5 -6.29 -5.93 17.01
CA TYR A 5 -5.89 -4.66 16.40
C TYR A 5 -5.88 -4.74 14.87
N THR A 6 -5.34 -5.81 14.29
CA THR A 6 -5.33 -6.02 12.82
C THR A 6 -6.71 -6.30 12.21
N SER A 7 -7.68 -6.76 13.01
CA SER A 7 -9.04 -7.00 12.53
C SER A 7 -9.83 -5.71 12.31
N THR A 8 -9.54 -4.66 13.09
CA THR A 8 -10.33 -3.41 13.16
C THR A 8 -9.75 -2.25 12.35
N VAL A 9 -8.47 -2.30 11.98
CA VAL A 9 -7.85 -1.22 11.19
C VAL A 9 -7.81 -1.59 9.69
N PRO A 10 -8.51 -0.84 8.82
CA PRO A 10 -8.51 -1.10 7.37
C PRO A 10 -7.22 -0.66 6.66
N MET A 11 -6.31 0.03 7.36
CA MET A 11 -5.07 0.55 6.79
C MET A 11 -3.88 0.20 7.66
N VAL A 12 -3.14 -0.83 7.25
CA VAL A 12 -1.75 -0.96 7.66
C VAL A 12 -0.93 -0.34 6.53
N CYS A 13 -0.19 0.72 6.84
CA CYS A 13 0.76 1.32 5.89
C CYS A 13 1.77 0.24 5.51
N GLY A 14 1.67 -0.28 4.28
CA GLY A 14 2.37 -1.47 3.82
C GLY A 14 3.83 -1.18 3.52
N ILE A 15 4.64 -1.01 4.57
CA ILE A 15 6.10 -0.91 4.45
C ILE A 15 6.69 -2.24 4.91
N GLU A 16 7.26 -2.98 3.97
CA GLU A 16 8.01 -4.20 4.29
C GLU A 16 9.49 -3.90 4.37
N VAL A 17 10.12 -4.33 5.46
CA VAL A 17 11.52 -4.05 5.76
C VAL A 17 12.31 -5.34 5.80
N LYS A 18 13.43 -5.41 5.09
CA LYS A 18 14.35 -6.56 5.10
C LYS A 18 15.82 -6.11 5.07
N GLU A 19 16.68 -7.03 5.48
CA GLU A 19 18.13 -6.93 5.26
C GLU A 19 18.48 -7.03 3.76
N ALA A 20 19.69 -6.60 3.41
CA ALA A 20 20.19 -6.74 2.03
C ALA A 20 20.10 -8.20 1.54
N GLY A 21 19.53 -8.39 0.34
CA GLY A 21 19.24 -9.72 -0.22
C GLY A 21 17.83 -10.24 0.06
N GLY A 22 17.02 -9.51 0.84
CA GLY A 22 15.63 -9.85 1.14
C GLY A 22 14.58 -9.33 0.14
N ASP A 23 14.98 -8.85 -1.04
CA ASP A 23 14.11 -8.18 -2.02
C ASP A 23 12.85 -8.97 -2.38
N TYR A 24 13.03 -10.24 -2.72
CA TYR A 24 11.94 -11.10 -3.15
C TYR A 24 10.95 -11.36 -2.01
N GLU A 25 11.45 -11.59 -0.79
CA GLU A 25 10.61 -11.82 0.38
C GLU A 25 9.81 -10.57 0.75
N ALA A 26 10.46 -9.39 0.77
CA ALA A 26 9.80 -8.11 1.02
C ALA A 26 8.67 -7.85 0.02
N MET A 27 8.96 -8.03 -1.28
CA MET A 27 7.98 -7.83 -2.34
C MET A 27 6.81 -8.83 -2.24
N MET A 28 7.10 -10.11 -1.96
CA MET A 28 6.07 -11.14 -1.82
C MET A 28 5.15 -10.87 -0.62
N GLN A 29 5.71 -10.52 0.53
CA GLN A 29 4.94 -10.19 1.73
C GLN A 29 4.07 -8.95 1.49
N LEU A 30 4.63 -7.92 0.87
CA LEU A 30 3.87 -6.72 0.51
C LEU A 30 2.73 -7.04 -0.46
N ALA A 31 2.96 -7.92 -1.44
CA ALA A 31 1.95 -8.36 -2.40
C ALA A 31 0.79 -9.07 -1.72
N ILE A 32 1.09 -9.98 -0.79
CA ILE A 32 0.07 -10.69 -0.02
C ILE A 32 -0.77 -9.72 0.82
N TRP A 33 -0.12 -8.78 1.52
CA TRP A 33 -0.83 -7.75 2.29
C TRP A 33 -1.70 -6.84 1.43
N SER A 34 -1.18 -6.41 0.28
CA SER A 34 -1.92 -5.56 -0.65
C SER A 34 -3.13 -6.28 -1.24
N ALA A 35 -3.00 -7.56 -1.61
CA ALA A 35 -4.11 -8.39 -2.09
C ALA A 35 -5.19 -8.52 -1.01
N ALA A 36 -4.80 -8.90 0.20
CA ALA A 36 -5.72 -9.07 1.32
C ALA A 36 -6.42 -7.76 1.69
N GLY A 37 -5.68 -6.63 1.69
CA GLY A 37 -6.21 -5.30 1.97
C GLY A 37 -7.26 -4.87 0.94
N LEU A 38 -6.95 -4.97 -0.35
CA LEU A 38 -7.88 -4.60 -1.42
C LEU A 38 -9.14 -5.47 -1.41
N GLU A 39 -9.01 -6.78 -1.21
CA GLU A 39 -10.16 -7.69 -1.09
C GLU A 39 -11.01 -7.38 0.15
N LYS A 40 -10.39 -7.09 1.30
CA LYS A 40 -11.10 -6.69 2.53
C LYS A 40 -11.88 -5.39 2.30
N VAL A 41 -11.26 -4.41 1.65
CA VAL A 41 -11.90 -3.13 1.30
C VAL A 41 -13.12 -3.34 0.41
N LYS A 42 -13.03 -4.19 -0.63
CA LYS A 42 -14.19 -4.53 -1.48
C LYS A 42 -15.34 -5.13 -0.70
N ARG A 43 -15.03 -6.12 0.14
CA ARG A 43 -16.04 -6.82 0.95
C ARG A 43 -16.72 -5.87 1.94
N LEU A 44 -15.95 -5.04 2.63
CA LEU A 44 -16.44 -4.08 3.61
C LEU A 44 -17.32 -3.01 2.94
N GLY A 45 -16.86 -2.43 1.84
CA GLY A 45 -17.61 -1.39 1.11
C GLY A 45 -18.70 -1.93 0.19
N ARG A 46 -18.88 -3.26 0.11
CA ARG A 46 -19.77 -3.93 -0.86
C ARG A 46 -19.53 -3.45 -2.30
N ILE A 47 -18.28 -3.13 -2.63
CA ILE A 47 -17.88 -2.56 -3.92
C ILE A 47 -17.82 -3.69 -4.96
N GLN A 48 -18.70 -3.62 -5.96
CA GLN A 48 -18.72 -4.59 -7.06
C GLN A 48 -17.72 -4.25 -8.17
N SER A 49 -17.23 -3.00 -8.21
CA SER A 49 -16.24 -2.57 -9.19
C SER A 49 -14.84 -3.10 -8.86
N ASN A 50 -14.06 -3.36 -9.91
CA ASN A 50 -12.61 -3.61 -9.80
C ASN A 50 -11.80 -2.30 -9.79
N ASP A 51 -12.41 -1.17 -10.14
CA ASP A 51 -11.78 0.15 -10.11
C ASP A 51 -11.74 0.70 -8.68
N LEU A 52 -10.78 0.20 -7.90
CA LEU A 52 -10.43 0.74 -6.59
C LEU A 52 -9.28 1.74 -6.76
N PRO A 53 -9.22 2.79 -5.93
CA PRO A 53 -8.02 3.60 -5.82
C PRO A 53 -6.80 2.70 -5.53
N PRO A 54 -5.65 2.95 -6.18
CA PRO A 54 -4.47 2.12 -6.00
C PRO A 54 -3.98 2.16 -4.56
N PHE A 55 -3.59 1.00 -4.05
CA PHE A 55 -2.92 0.88 -2.76
C PHE A 55 -1.42 1.14 -2.93
N ILE A 56 -0.88 2.06 -2.14
CA ILE A 56 0.56 2.38 -2.13
C ILE A 56 1.24 1.56 -1.03
N GLY A 57 2.27 0.81 -1.43
CA GLY A 57 3.16 0.09 -0.52
C GLY A 57 4.63 0.45 -0.77
N TRP A 58 5.49 0.08 0.17
CA TRP A 58 6.93 0.31 0.10
C TRP A 58 7.70 -0.93 0.53
N THR A 59 8.85 -1.18 -0.09
CA THR A 59 9.85 -2.11 0.44
C THR A 59 11.12 -1.34 0.76
N SER A 60 11.69 -1.55 1.95
CA SER A 60 13.00 -1.06 2.36
C SER A 60 13.93 -2.26 2.56
N VAL A 61 14.89 -2.44 1.67
CA VAL A 61 15.79 -3.61 1.65
C VAL A 61 17.24 -3.13 1.69
N GLY A 62 17.90 -3.35 2.83
CA GLY A 62 19.17 -2.67 3.12
C GLY A 62 18.97 -1.15 3.07
N ASN A 63 19.67 -0.47 2.15
CA ASN A 63 19.51 0.97 1.92
C ASN A 63 18.56 1.30 0.76
N GLU A 64 18.06 0.31 0.02
CA GLU A 64 17.23 0.53 -1.17
C GLU A 64 15.76 0.60 -0.78
N TRP A 65 15.06 1.60 -1.30
CA TRP A 65 13.63 1.81 -1.12
C TRP A 65 12.93 1.66 -2.47
N LYS A 66 11.79 0.96 -2.51
CA LYS A 66 10.96 0.82 -3.72
C LYS A 66 9.51 1.11 -3.38
N ALA A 67 8.90 2.04 -4.11
CA ALA A 67 7.47 2.28 -4.06
C ALA A 67 6.74 1.28 -4.96
N HIS A 68 5.69 0.66 -4.45
CA HIS A 68 4.86 -0.31 -5.17
C HIS A 68 3.43 0.22 -5.24
N LEU A 69 2.84 0.15 -6.43
CA LEU A 69 1.41 0.37 -6.60
C LEU A 69 0.73 -0.97 -6.80
N SER A 70 -0.36 -1.17 -6.05
CA SER A 70 -1.18 -2.35 -6.13
C SER A 70 -2.61 -1.97 -6.48
N TRP A 71 -3.16 -2.61 -7.51
CA TRP A 71 -4.56 -2.46 -7.87
C TRP A 71 -5.14 -3.78 -8.35
N MET A 72 -6.46 -3.89 -8.30
CA MET A 72 -7.17 -5.02 -8.89
C MET A 72 -7.53 -4.65 -10.32
N ASN A 73 -7.06 -5.43 -11.30
CA ASN A 73 -7.40 -5.17 -12.70
C ASN A 73 -8.83 -5.67 -13.01
N SER A 74 -9.31 -5.44 -14.24
CA SER A 74 -10.64 -5.85 -14.69
C SER A 74 -10.87 -7.37 -14.62
N SER A 75 -9.81 -8.19 -14.65
CA SER A 75 -9.90 -9.64 -14.48
C SER A 75 -9.85 -10.11 -13.02
N GLY A 76 -9.84 -9.19 -12.04
CA GLY A 76 -9.78 -9.53 -10.62
C GLY A 76 -8.38 -9.92 -10.12
N HIS A 77 -7.34 -9.73 -10.93
CA HIS A 77 -5.96 -10.04 -10.53
C HIS A 77 -5.31 -8.82 -9.87
N LEU A 78 -4.59 -9.07 -8.76
CA LEU A 78 -3.71 -8.08 -8.17
C LEU A 78 -2.54 -7.83 -9.13
N THR A 79 -2.40 -6.59 -9.59
CA THR A 79 -1.18 -6.14 -10.26
C THR A 79 -0.40 -5.32 -9.27
N MET A 80 0.82 -5.76 -8.96
CA MET A 80 1.79 -5.00 -8.17
C MET A 80 2.99 -4.70 -9.05
N GLY A 81 3.32 -3.42 -9.20
CA GLY A 81 4.51 -3.00 -9.94
C GLY A 81 5.26 -1.93 -9.18
N PRO A 82 6.61 -1.96 -9.19
CA PRO A 82 7.37 -0.81 -8.71
C PRO A 82 7.09 0.38 -9.63
N LEU A 83 6.79 1.54 -9.05
CA LEU A 83 6.83 2.81 -9.77
C LEU A 83 8.29 3.08 -10.10
N ARG A 84 8.67 2.84 -11.38
CA ARG A 84 9.99 3.05 -12.03
C ARG A 84 11.19 3.13 -11.06
N PRO A 85 12.20 2.26 -11.18
CA PRO A 85 13.38 2.30 -10.32
C PRO A 85 14.22 3.55 -10.63
N ILE A 86 13.84 4.68 -10.06
CA ILE A 86 14.77 5.75 -9.73
C ILE A 86 15.40 5.30 -8.41
N ASN A 87 16.71 5.47 -8.27
CA ASN A 87 17.42 5.09 -7.04
C ASN A 87 16.84 5.90 -5.86
N TYR A 88 15.96 5.27 -5.09
CA TYR A 88 15.50 5.78 -3.81
C TYR A 88 16.31 5.03 -2.78
N ASP A 89 17.31 5.68 -2.20
CA ASP A 89 18.18 5.03 -1.24
C ASP A 89 18.49 5.93 -0.05
N THR A 90 18.82 5.30 1.06
CA THR A 90 19.39 5.95 2.24
C THR A 90 20.93 5.91 2.23
N GLY A 91 21.53 5.46 1.13
CA GLY A 91 22.98 5.35 0.96
C GLY A 91 23.64 6.67 0.55
N SER A 92 22.86 7.66 0.12
CA SER A 92 23.35 8.97 -0.32
C SER A 92 22.43 10.12 0.14
N LEU A 93 22.99 11.32 0.35
CA LEU A 93 22.18 12.51 0.67
C LEU A 93 21.15 12.82 -0.42
N TYR A 94 21.55 12.65 -1.69
CA TYR A 94 20.65 12.81 -2.83
C TYR A 94 19.48 11.81 -2.76
N GLY A 95 19.76 10.52 -2.54
CA GLY A 95 18.75 9.48 -2.38
C GLY A 95 17.77 9.80 -1.25
N ILE A 96 18.27 10.28 -0.11
CA ILE A 96 17.46 10.68 1.04
C ILE A 96 16.48 11.82 0.67
N PHE A 97 16.94 12.86 -0.02
CA PHE A 97 16.06 13.96 -0.43
C PHE A 97 14.99 13.52 -1.43
N VAL A 98 15.33 12.66 -2.39
CA VAL A 98 14.36 12.09 -3.33
C VAL A 98 13.35 11.23 -2.59
N LEU A 99 13.80 10.39 -1.65
CA LEU A 99 12.93 9.54 -0.83
C LEU A 99 11.93 10.39 -0.02
N PHE A 100 12.39 11.47 0.63
CA PHE A 100 11.50 12.39 1.35
C PHE A 100 10.42 13.00 0.45
N GLN A 101 10.80 13.44 -0.76
CA GLN A 101 9.84 14.01 -1.71
C GLN A 101 8.76 12.99 -2.10
N LEU A 102 9.13 11.72 -2.29
CA LEU A 102 8.18 10.70 -2.65
C LEU A 102 7.31 10.24 -1.49
N ILE A 103 7.88 10.07 -0.29
CA ILE A 103 7.09 9.80 0.91
C ILE A 103 6.07 10.93 1.11
N SER A 104 6.49 12.19 0.95
CA SER A 104 5.58 13.33 1.03
C SER A 104 4.43 13.23 0.03
N ARG A 105 4.70 12.87 -1.24
CA ARG A 105 3.65 12.66 -2.25
C ARG A 105 2.72 11.49 -1.89
N SER A 106 3.25 10.37 -1.42
CA SER A 106 2.44 9.24 -0.96
C SER A 106 1.56 9.64 0.22
N CYS A 107 2.09 10.38 1.19
CA CYS A 107 1.31 10.92 2.30
C CYS A 107 0.21 11.87 1.82
N SER A 108 0.50 12.76 0.86
CA SER A 108 -0.51 13.63 0.26
C SER A 108 -1.63 12.83 -0.39
N TYR A 109 -1.31 11.85 -1.23
CA TYR A 109 -2.31 10.97 -1.84
C TYR A 109 -3.16 10.24 -0.79
N LEU A 110 -2.49 9.62 0.19
CA LEU A 110 -3.17 8.86 1.24
C LEU A 110 -4.12 9.73 2.06
N THR A 111 -3.74 10.99 2.32
CA THR A 111 -4.51 11.91 3.18
C THR A 111 -5.61 12.64 2.43
N LEU A 112 -5.34 13.07 1.20
CA LEU A 112 -6.23 13.94 0.43
C LEU A 112 -7.19 13.17 -0.48
N GLU A 113 -6.84 11.94 -0.87
CA GLU A 113 -7.62 11.14 -1.81
C GLU A 113 -8.07 9.81 -1.19
N TYR A 114 -7.12 8.97 -0.77
CA TYR A 114 -7.41 7.59 -0.38
C TYR A 114 -8.24 7.50 0.93
N LEU A 115 -7.81 8.19 2.00
CA LEU A 115 -8.52 8.18 3.27
C LEU A 115 -9.94 8.76 3.15
N PRO A 116 -10.17 9.93 2.52
CA PRO A 116 -11.53 10.43 2.31
C PRO A 116 -12.43 9.46 1.53
N TRP A 117 -11.89 8.81 0.49
CA TRP A 117 -12.61 7.75 -0.23
C TRP A 117 -12.93 6.56 0.66
N LEU A 118 -11.95 6.05 1.42
CA LEU A 118 -12.13 4.92 2.33
C LEU A 118 -13.19 5.21 3.39
N LEU A 119 -13.16 6.40 3.99
CA LEU A 119 -14.15 6.82 4.98
C LEU A 119 -15.55 6.90 4.35
N ARG A 120 -15.68 7.42 3.13
CA ARG A 120 -16.98 7.63 2.48
C ARG A 120 -17.59 6.36 1.91
N GLU A 121 -16.82 5.60 1.13
CA GLU A 121 -17.32 4.47 0.35
C GLU A 121 -17.27 3.14 1.11
N VAL A 122 -16.36 3.02 2.09
CA VAL A 122 -16.10 1.74 2.75
C VAL A 122 -16.56 1.75 4.20
N LEU A 123 -16.12 2.74 4.99
CA LEU A 123 -16.46 2.78 6.43
C LEU A 123 -17.80 3.47 6.71
N GLY A 124 -18.16 4.49 5.93
CA GLY A 124 -19.42 5.22 6.08
C GLY A 124 -20.66 4.32 6.05
N PRO A 125 -20.80 3.41 5.06
CA PRO A 125 -21.92 2.47 5.01
C PRO A 125 -21.97 1.49 6.19
N LEU A 126 -20.85 1.25 6.87
CA LEU A 126 -20.76 0.37 8.05
C LEU A 126 -21.14 1.08 9.35
N ALA A 127 -21.17 2.41 9.35
CA ALA A 127 -21.50 3.22 10.52
C ALA A 127 -23.03 3.45 10.68
N LEU A 128 -23.83 3.04 9.70
CA LEU A 128 -25.29 3.09 9.77
C LEU A 128 -25.82 1.75 10.32
N PRO A 129 -26.69 1.77 11.35
CA PRO A 129 -27.22 0.57 12.02
C PRO A 129 -28.13 -0.28 11.13
#